data_AF-A0A957D0G9-F1
#
_entry.id   AF-A0A957D0G9-F1
#
_cell.length_a   1.000
_cell.length_b   1.000
_cell.length_c   1.000
_cell.angle_alpha   90.00
_cell.angle_beta   90.00
_cell.angle_gamma   90.00
#
_symmetry.space_group_name_H-M   'P 1'
#
loop_
_entity.id
_entity.type
_entity.pdbx_description
1 polymer ?
#
loop_
_entity_poly.entity_id
_entity_poly.type
_entity_poly.pdbx_seq_one_letter_code
_entity_poly.pdbx_strand_id
1 'polypeptide(L)'
;LAQNLERWGVRNTLITNSTPEQLAKAFGPVFDRVLVDAPCSGEGMFRRVGAFSWGEEMVLACARRQTAVIDTAAQLVRPGGRLVYATCTFSPEENEQVIADFLQRHPGFALVPTAVVDGAEPARPFWTTPEQQANMDIGSLRHAVRLWPHKFVGEGHFIAVMQRTDAGEVVEPRPWRWQPPYSSELKPWREFARAVLRDDFAEEQMVLVNGRLYLLPERTLDVTGIKLVRYGLLLGEIRRGIFKPAHTLALALQAGEVTATVDWPADHQEIVRYLTGHELRLPGPSGWVLVTVDGFALGWGKRVNGRLKNHYPRGLRR
;
A
#
# COMPACT_ATOMS: atom_id res chain seq x y z
N LEU A 1 -4.57 -2.16 6.93
CA LEU A 1 -4.03 -1.42 5.77
C LEU A 1 -4.03 0.11 5.97
N ALA A 2 -5.19 0.77 6.04
CA ALA A 2 -5.26 2.23 6.08
C ALA A 2 -4.36 2.88 7.14
N GLN A 3 -4.41 2.42 8.38
CA GLN A 3 -3.54 2.90 9.48
C GLN A 3 -2.04 2.66 9.25
N ASN A 4 -1.65 1.56 8.57
CA ASN A 4 -0.23 1.33 8.23
C ASN A 4 0.26 2.37 7.23
N LEU A 5 -0.54 2.65 6.19
CA LEU A 5 -0.21 3.65 5.19
C LEU A 5 -0.21 5.07 5.77
N GLU A 6 -1.05 5.36 6.77
CA GLU A 6 -0.95 6.62 7.54
C GLU A 6 0.42 6.76 8.20
N ARG A 7 0.84 5.72 8.93
CA ARG A 7 2.13 5.68 9.63
C ARG A 7 3.32 5.77 8.69
N TRP A 8 3.17 5.27 7.47
CA TRP A 8 4.19 5.32 6.44
C TRP A 8 4.36 6.70 5.81
N GLY A 9 3.39 7.61 5.98
CA GLY A 9 3.43 8.94 5.35
C GLY A 9 3.22 8.92 3.84
N VAL A 10 2.61 7.85 3.29
CA VAL A 10 2.45 7.71 1.84
C VAL A 10 1.48 8.76 1.29
N ARG A 11 1.85 9.41 0.18
CA ARG A 11 1.07 10.48 -0.44
C ARG A 11 0.26 10.03 -1.67
N ASN A 12 0.66 8.93 -2.31
CA ASN A 12 0.22 8.53 -3.66
C ASN A 12 -0.60 7.22 -3.68
N THR A 13 -1.49 7.01 -2.70
CA THR A 13 -2.29 5.77 -2.61
C THR A 13 -3.79 6.03 -2.52
N LEU A 14 -4.57 5.25 -3.27
CA LEU A 14 -5.98 5.03 -3.02
C LEU A 14 -6.17 3.72 -2.27
N ILE A 15 -7.16 3.67 -1.39
CA ILE A 15 -7.52 2.44 -0.67
C ILE A 15 -8.95 2.10 -1.02
N THR A 16 -9.15 0.94 -1.65
CA THR A 16 -10.47 0.42 -2.01
C THR A 16 -10.89 -0.67 -1.02
N ASN A 17 -12.19 -0.97 -1.01
CA ASN A 17 -12.74 -2.18 -0.41
C ASN A 17 -13.68 -2.83 -1.44
N SER A 18 -13.07 -3.57 -2.36
CA SER A 18 -13.73 -4.17 -3.53
C SER A 18 -13.08 -5.51 -3.84
N THR A 19 -13.84 -6.40 -4.48
CA THR A 19 -13.30 -7.69 -4.93
C THR A 19 -12.42 -7.50 -6.17
N PRO A 20 -11.50 -8.44 -6.48
CA PRO A 20 -10.70 -8.37 -7.70
C PRO A 20 -11.55 -8.20 -8.97
N GLU A 21 -12.72 -8.84 -9.03
CA GLU A 21 -13.61 -8.81 -10.20
C GLU A 21 -14.23 -7.43 -10.40
N GLN A 22 -14.59 -6.75 -9.30
CA GLN A 22 -15.06 -5.37 -9.35
C GLN A 22 -13.97 -4.43 -9.84
N LEU A 23 -12.73 -4.63 -9.40
CA LEU A 23 -11.58 -3.82 -9.85
C LEU A 23 -11.28 -4.08 -11.33
N ALA A 24 -11.24 -5.35 -11.76
CA ALA A 24 -11.01 -5.73 -13.16
C ALA A 24 -12.08 -5.15 -14.08
N LYS A 25 -13.35 -5.23 -13.69
CA LYS A 25 -14.46 -4.64 -14.43
C LYS A 25 -14.37 -3.12 -14.53
N ALA A 26 -13.93 -2.45 -13.47
CA ALA A 26 -13.88 -0.99 -13.43
C ALA A 26 -12.68 -0.43 -14.21
N PHE A 27 -11.51 -1.03 -14.04
CA PHE A 27 -10.27 -0.46 -14.56
C PHE A 27 -9.81 -1.06 -15.88
N GLY A 28 -10.04 -2.36 -16.10
CA GLY A 28 -9.43 -3.07 -17.23
C GLY A 28 -7.89 -3.04 -17.19
N PRO A 29 -7.22 -3.30 -18.33
CA PRO A 29 -5.79 -3.52 -18.40
C PRO A 29 -4.99 -2.21 -18.42
N VAL A 30 -5.01 -1.45 -17.33
CA VAL A 30 -4.37 -0.13 -17.23
C VAL A 30 -3.16 -0.09 -16.31
N PHE A 31 -2.93 -1.13 -15.50
CA PHE A 31 -1.85 -1.13 -14.52
C PHE A 31 -0.55 -1.63 -15.13
N ASP A 32 0.51 -0.85 -14.92
CA ASP A 32 1.88 -1.24 -15.22
C ASP A 32 2.31 -2.50 -14.48
N ARG A 33 1.95 -2.57 -13.19
CA ARG A 33 2.37 -3.61 -12.26
C ARG A 33 1.18 -3.98 -11.39
N VAL A 34 0.91 -5.27 -11.27
CA VAL A 34 -0.12 -5.82 -10.39
C VAL A 34 0.57 -6.84 -9.48
N LEU A 35 0.31 -6.74 -8.18
CA LEU A 35 0.81 -7.68 -7.17
C LEU A 35 -0.37 -8.46 -6.59
N VAL A 36 -0.28 -9.78 -6.66
CA VAL A 36 -1.15 -10.73 -5.99
C VAL A 36 -0.34 -11.42 -4.91
N ASP A 37 -0.40 -10.88 -3.69
CA ASP A 37 -0.02 -11.59 -2.48
C ASP A 37 -1.21 -12.45 -2.05
N ALA A 38 -1.17 -13.73 -2.44
CA ALA A 38 -2.36 -14.56 -2.46
C ALA A 38 -2.64 -15.18 -1.07
N PRO A 39 -3.91 -15.22 -0.64
CA PRO A 39 -4.29 -16.03 0.52
C PRO A 39 -3.88 -17.49 0.30
N CYS A 40 -3.07 -18.04 1.19
CA CYS A 40 -2.48 -19.37 1.08
C CYS A 40 -2.60 -20.17 2.38
N SER A 41 -2.19 -21.44 2.35
CA SER A 41 -2.15 -22.31 3.54
C SER A 41 -1.16 -21.84 4.61
N GLY A 42 -0.22 -20.96 4.26
CA GLY A 42 0.61 -20.22 5.22
C GLY A 42 1.66 -21.07 5.94
N GLU A 43 2.18 -22.12 5.30
CA GLU A 43 3.18 -23.02 5.90
C GLU A 43 4.46 -22.28 6.35
N GLY A 44 4.84 -21.20 5.67
CA GLY A 44 5.95 -20.34 6.09
C GLY A 44 5.71 -19.67 7.44
N MET A 45 4.46 -19.50 7.86
CA MET A 45 4.11 -18.88 9.14
C MET A 45 4.18 -19.87 10.32
N PHE A 46 4.37 -21.17 10.09
CA PHE A 46 4.39 -22.18 11.16
C PHE A 46 5.39 -21.87 12.26
N ARG A 47 6.58 -21.36 11.92
CA ARG A 47 7.60 -20.98 12.91
C ARG A 47 7.14 -19.86 13.85
N ARG A 48 6.24 -18.99 13.41
CA ARG A 48 5.74 -17.84 14.18
C ARG A 48 4.45 -18.09 14.93
N VAL A 49 3.50 -18.78 14.29
CA VAL A 49 2.12 -18.91 14.81
C VAL A 49 1.63 -20.35 14.97
N GLY A 50 2.47 -21.34 14.64
CA GLY A 50 2.10 -22.76 14.67
C GLY A 50 1.25 -23.21 13.47
N ALA A 51 0.91 -24.49 13.44
CA ALA A 51 0.21 -25.15 12.31
C ALA A 51 -1.29 -25.44 12.59
N PHE A 52 -1.91 -24.74 13.53
CA PHE A 52 -3.21 -25.11 14.13
C PHE A 52 -4.42 -25.12 13.17
N SER A 53 -4.29 -24.65 11.93
CA SER A 53 -5.39 -24.60 10.95
C SER A 53 -5.02 -25.17 9.59
N TRP A 54 -3.88 -25.87 9.48
CA TRP A 54 -3.41 -26.43 8.22
C TRP A 54 -4.01 -27.82 7.95
N GLY A 55 -4.26 -28.13 6.68
CA GLY A 55 -4.64 -29.46 6.19
C GLY A 55 -4.62 -29.52 4.66
N GLU A 56 -4.52 -30.72 4.09
CA GLU A 56 -4.43 -30.91 2.63
C GLU A 56 -5.65 -30.33 1.88
N GLU A 57 -6.85 -30.45 2.45
CA GLU A 57 -8.05 -29.83 1.88
C GLU A 57 -7.96 -28.30 1.83
N MET A 58 -7.28 -27.68 2.80
CA MET A 58 -7.04 -26.24 2.83
C MET A 58 -6.08 -25.84 1.71
N VAL A 59 -4.98 -26.58 1.51
CA VAL A 59 -4.02 -26.35 0.42
C VAL A 59 -4.76 -26.35 -0.93
N LEU A 60 -5.58 -27.37 -1.19
CA LEU A 60 -6.36 -27.47 -2.42
C LEU A 60 -7.42 -26.36 -2.55
N ALA A 61 -8.07 -25.98 -1.46
CA ALA A 61 -9.03 -24.87 -1.45
C ALA A 61 -8.35 -23.52 -1.72
N CYS A 62 -7.16 -23.30 -1.16
CA CYS A 62 -6.33 -22.13 -1.41
C CYS A 62 -5.87 -22.08 -2.87
N ALA A 63 -5.35 -23.18 -3.42
CA ALA A 63 -4.97 -23.29 -4.82
C ALA A 63 -6.11 -22.90 -5.76
N ARG A 64 -7.32 -23.45 -5.56
CA ARG A 64 -8.51 -23.07 -6.35
C ARG A 64 -8.84 -21.57 -6.27
N ARG A 65 -8.74 -20.99 -5.07
CA ARG A 65 -8.98 -19.55 -4.87
C ARG A 65 -7.88 -18.71 -5.55
N GLN A 66 -6.62 -19.11 -5.43
CA GLN A 66 -5.47 -18.44 -6.03
C GLN A 66 -5.60 -18.39 -7.55
N THR A 67 -6.00 -19.49 -8.18
CA THR A 67 -6.31 -19.57 -9.61
C THR A 67 -7.33 -18.50 -10.02
N ALA A 68 -8.47 -18.41 -9.33
CA ALA A 68 -9.48 -17.39 -9.65
C ALA A 68 -8.97 -15.94 -9.45
N VAL A 69 -8.16 -15.71 -8.42
CA VAL A 69 -7.61 -14.38 -8.11
C VAL A 69 -6.58 -13.95 -9.16
N ILE A 70 -5.63 -14.82 -9.52
CA ILE A 70 -4.56 -14.49 -10.47
C ILE A 70 -5.12 -14.27 -11.89
N ASP A 71 -6.17 -15.01 -12.27
CA ASP A 71 -6.87 -14.83 -13.55
C ASP A 71 -7.55 -13.47 -13.65
N THR A 72 -8.22 -13.08 -12.58
CA THR A 72 -8.87 -11.77 -12.51
C THR A 72 -7.83 -10.65 -12.47
N ALA A 73 -6.72 -10.85 -11.76
CA ALA A 73 -5.63 -9.89 -11.70
C ALA A 73 -4.94 -9.69 -13.06
N ALA A 74 -4.82 -10.71 -13.90
CA ALA A 74 -4.25 -10.59 -15.24
C ALA A 74 -5.02 -9.59 -16.13
N GLN A 75 -6.34 -9.46 -15.93
CA GLN A 75 -7.18 -8.50 -16.66
C GLN A 75 -6.85 -7.03 -16.34
N LEU A 76 -6.16 -6.78 -15.22
CA LEU A 76 -5.73 -5.45 -14.79
C LEU A 76 -4.38 -5.04 -15.40
N VAL A 77 -3.62 -6.00 -15.91
CA VAL A 77 -2.25 -5.77 -16.40
C VAL A 77 -2.29 -5.23 -17.81
N ARG A 78 -1.75 -4.03 -18.04
CA ARG A 78 -1.64 -3.48 -19.40
C ARG A 78 -0.71 -4.29 -20.29
N PRO A 79 -0.85 -4.23 -21.63
CA PRO A 79 0.16 -4.80 -22.54
C PRO A 79 1.56 -4.30 -22.18
N GLY A 80 2.54 -5.20 -22.06
CA GLY A 80 3.88 -4.84 -21.56
C GLY A 80 3.98 -4.60 -20.04
N GLY A 81 2.91 -4.81 -19.28
CA GLY A 81 2.89 -4.78 -17.82
C GLY A 81 3.35 -6.09 -17.16
N ARG A 82 3.48 -6.09 -15.83
CA ARG A 82 3.87 -7.28 -15.05
C ARG A 82 2.83 -7.65 -14.00
N LEU A 83 2.62 -8.94 -13.84
CA LEU A 83 1.89 -9.58 -12.75
C LEU A 83 2.89 -10.28 -11.84
N VAL A 84 2.89 -9.93 -10.55
CA VAL A 84 3.66 -10.63 -9.53
C VAL A 84 2.69 -11.48 -8.72
N TYR A 85 2.96 -12.77 -8.63
CA TYR A 85 2.29 -13.70 -7.75
C TYR A 85 3.21 -14.09 -6.61
N ALA A 86 2.72 -14.03 -5.37
CA ALA A 86 3.47 -14.41 -4.20
C ALA A 86 2.60 -15.19 -3.21
N THR A 87 3.23 -16.12 -2.50
CA THR A 87 2.64 -16.85 -1.37
C THR A 87 3.66 -16.96 -0.23
N CYS A 88 3.16 -17.19 0.98
CA CYS A 88 3.99 -17.57 2.14
C CYS A 88 3.81 -19.06 2.49
N THR A 89 3.66 -19.92 1.49
CA THR A 89 3.52 -21.38 1.65
C THR A 89 4.52 -22.16 0.79
N PHE A 90 4.78 -23.42 1.12
CA PHE A 90 5.72 -24.27 0.39
C PHE A 90 5.04 -25.23 -0.58
N SER A 91 3.76 -25.53 -0.40
CA SER A 91 3.00 -26.51 -1.19
C SER A 91 3.10 -26.27 -2.71
N PRO A 92 3.45 -27.27 -3.52
CA PRO A 92 3.46 -27.19 -4.98
C PRO A 92 2.11 -26.77 -5.60
N GLU A 93 1.01 -27.24 -5.01
CA GLU A 93 -0.36 -27.04 -5.45
C GLU A 93 -0.73 -25.56 -5.49
N GLU A 94 -0.16 -24.76 -4.58
CA GLU A 94 -0.38 -23.32 -4.45
C GLU A 94 0.68 -22.49 -5.20
N ASN A 95 1.72 -23.14 -5.72
CA ASN A 95 2.91 -22.48 -6.26
C ASN A 95 3.10 -22.85 -7.74
N GLU A 96 3.95 -23.83 -8.06
CA GLU A 96 4.26 -24.21 -9.45
C GLU A 96 3.00 -24.61 -10.23
N GLN A 97 2.06 -25.32 -9.60
CA GLN A 97 0.85 -25.79 -10.28
C GLN A 97 -0.09 -24.62 -10.63
N VAL A 98 -0.29 -23.65 -9.74
CA VAL A 98 -1.06 -22.43 -10.04
C VAL A 98 -0.43 -21.66 -11.19
N ILE A 99 0.90 -21.51 -11.20
CA ILE A 99 1.60 -20.78 -12.26
C ILE A 99 1.56 -21.54 -13.59
N ALA A 100 1.71 -22.87 -13.56
CA ALA A 100 1.58 -23.70 -14.76
C ALA A 100 0.19 -23.56 -15.39
N ASP A 101 -0.88 -23.72 -14.61
CA ASP A 101 -2.26 -23.57 -15.08
C ASP A 101 -2.53 -22.15 -15.58
N PHE A 102 -1.99 -21.13 -14.91
CA PHE A 102 -2.09 -19.75 -15.34
C PHE A 102 -1.47 -19.54 -16.72
N LEU A 103 -0.24 -20.00 -16.94
CA LEU A 103 0.46 -19.80 -18.23
C LEU A 103 -0.22 -20.54 -19.39
N GLN A 104 -0.84 -21.70 -19.12
CA GLN A 104 -1.64 -22.41 -20.14
C GLN A 104 -2.91 -21.64 -20.51
N ARG A 105 -3.62 -21.09 -19.53
CA ARG A 105 -4.88 -20.35 -19.75
C ARG A 105 -4.66 -18.92 -20.26
N HIS A 106 -3.47 -18.36 -20.04
CA HIS A 106 -3.09 -17.00 -20.43
C HIS A 106 -1.82 -16.99 -21.30
N PRO A 107 -1.87 -17.45 -22.57
CA PRO A 107 -0.71 -17.54 -23.45
C PRO A 107 -0.06 -16.18 -23.79
N GLY A 108 -0.76 -15.07 -23.52
CA GLY A 108 -0.21 -13.71 -23.60
C GLY A 108 0.65 -13.31 -22.40
N PHE A 109 1.02 -14.24 -21.52
CA PHE A 109 1.94 -14.02 -20.41
C PHE A 109 3.11 -15.00 -20.47
N ALA A 110 4.29 -14.52 -20.09
CA ALA A 110 5.49 -15.35 -19.95
C ALA A 110 6.17 -15.05 -18.61
N LEU A 111 6.75 -16.07 -17.98
CA LEU A 111 7.61 -15.87 -16.82
C LEU A 111 8.87 -15.11 -17.23
N VAL A 112 9.27 -14.16 -16.39
CA VAL A 112 10.55 -13.45 -16.53
C VAL A 112 11.48 -13.80 -15.38
N PRO A 113 12.80 -13.84 -15.61
CA PRO A 113 13.77 -14.07 -14.55
C PRO A 113 13.56 -13.10 -13.38
N THR A 114 13.30 -13.66 -12.19
CA THR A 114 13.20 -12.88 -10.95
C THR A 114 14.60 -12.63 -10.39
N ALA A 115 14.83 -11.48 -9.77
CA ALA A 115 16.12 -11.14 -9.19
C ALA A 115 16.55 -12.20 -8.15
N VAL A 116 17.80 -12.63 -8.24
CA VAL A 116 18.39 -13.61 -7.31
C VAL A 116 18.83 -12.86 -6.06
N VAL A 117 18.19 -13.14 -4.94
CA VAL A 117 18.71 -12.79 -3.60
C VAL A 117 19.49 -13.99 -3.06
N ASP A 118 20.50 -13.74 -2.24
CA ASP A 118 21.28 -14.84 -1.64
C ASP A 118 20.38 -15.82 -0.90
N GLY A 119 20.51 -17.11 -1.22
CA GLY A 119 19.66 -18.16 -0.65
C GLY A 119 18.33 -18.42 -1.37
N ALA A 120 18.00 -17.62 -2.39
CA ALA A 120 16.89 -17.93 -3.31
C ALA A 120 17.21 -19.14 -4.17
N GLU A 121 16.22 -20.02 -4.34
CA GLU A 121 16.32 -21.15 -5.25
C GLU A 121 15.28 -21.04 -6.37
N PRO A 122 15.57 -21.54 -7.58
CA PRO A 122 14.56 -21.60 -8.63
C PRO A 122 13.40 -22.52 -8.19
N ALA A 123 12.19 -22.22 -8.66
CA ALA A 123 11.07 -23.14 -8.55
C ALA A 123 11.39 -24.51 -9.16
N ARG A 124 10.57 -25.52 -8.85
CA ARG A 124 10.82 -26.90 -9.25
C ARG A 124 9.88 -27.31 -10.38
N PRO A 125 10.32 -27.29 -11.66
CA PRO A 125 9.48 -27.69 -12.79
C PRO A 125 8.75 -29.03 -12.61
N PHE A 126 9.40 -30.02 -11.99
CA PHE A 126 8.84 -31.36 -11.78
C PHE A 126 7.81 -31.47 -10.65
N TRP A 127 7.50 -30.36 -9.97
CA TRP A 127 6.42 -30.30 -8.97
C TRP A 127 5.05 -29.96 -9.57
N THR A 128 4.98 -29.82 -10.90
CA THR A 128 3.74 -29.80 -11.68
C THR A 128 3.19 -31.21 -11.89
N THR A 129 1.92 -31.31 -12.29
CA THR A 129 1.26 -32.59 -12.61
C THR A 129 1.76 -33.16 -13.94
N PRO A 130 1.67 -34.48 -14.18
CA PRO A 130 2.03 -35.07 -15.47
C PRO A 130 1.31 -34.44 -16.67
N GLU A 131 0.04 -34.07 -16.48
CA GLU A 131 -0.77 -33.38 -17.49
C GLU A 131 -0.19 -31.99 -17.82
N GLN A 132 0.20 -31.22 -16.80
CA GLN A 132 0.86 -29.93 -17.01
C GLN A 132 2.19 -30.08 -17.74
N GLN A 133 2.99 -31.09 -17.38
CA GLN A 133 4.30 -31.35 -18.00
C GLN A 133 4.18 -31.70 -19.49
N ALA A 134 3.06 -32.32 -19.90
CA ALA A 134 2.81 -32.65 -21.30
C ALA A 134 2.38 -31.42 -22.15
N ASN A 135 1.83 -30.39 -21.53
CA ASN A 135 1.11 -29.30 -22.22
C ASN A 135 1.86 -27.95 -22.25
N MET A 136 3.03 -27.83 -21.61
CA MET A 136 3.82 -26.59 -21.63
C MET A 136 5.32 -26.80 -21.42
N ASP A 137 6.14 -25.81 -21.77
CA ASP A 137 7.55 -25.77 -21.36
C ASP A 137 7.67 -25.44 -19.87
N ILE A 138 7.73 -26.50 -19.04
CA ILE A 138 7.94 -26.41 -17.60
C ILE A 138 9.32 -25.86 -17.24
N GLY A 139 10.28 -25.84 -18.16
CA GLY A 139 11.62 -25.30 -17.92
C GLY A 139 11.58 -23.82 -17.53
N SER A 140 10.64 -23.07 -18.11
CA SER A 140 10.38 -21.67 -17.81
C SER A 140 10.01 -21.40 -16.33
N LEU A 141 9.46 -22.40 -15.62
CA LEU A 141 9.10 -22.26 -14.20
C LEU A 141 10.32 -21.94 -13.33
N ARG A 142 11.54 -22.28 -13.76
CA ARG A 142 12.79 -21.95 -13.05
C ARG A 142 13.02 -20.45 -12.87
N HIS A 143 12.29 -19.60 -13.59
CA HIS A 143 12.31 -18.15 -13.42
C HIS A 143 11.55 -17.66 -12.18
N ALA A 144 10.65 -18.47 -11.64
CA ALA A 144 10.06 -18.25 -10.32
C ALA A 144 11.05 -18.68 -9.21
N VAL A 145 10.87 -18.12 -8.03
CA VAL A 145 11.80 -18.24 -6.90
C VAL A 145 11.10 -18.81 -5.68
N ARG A 146 11.79 -19.72 -4.99
CA ARG A 146 11.48 -20.21 -3.66
C ARG A 146 12.51 -19.70 -2.66
N LEU A 147 12.02 -19.14 -1.57
CA LEU A 147 12.80 -18.78 -0.40
C LEU A 147 12.55 -19.84 0.67
N TRP A 148 13.58 -20.56 1.06
CA TRP A 148 13.50 -21.61 2.08
C TRP A 148 14.07 -21.11 3.40
N PRO A 149 13.43 -21.37 4.54
CA PRO A 149 13.90 -20.87 5.84
C PRO A 149 15.28 -21.42 6.27
N HIS A 150 15.75 -22.52 5.67
CA HIS A 150 17.07 -23.10 5.92
C HIS A 150 18.15 -22.62 4.93
N LYS A 151 17.80 -21.81 3.94
CA LYS A 151 18.72 -21.25 2.92
C LYS A 151 18.68 -19.73 2.86
N PHE A 152 17.58 -19.12 3.32
CA PHE A 152 17.32 -17.69 3.30
C PHE A 152 16.96 -17.22 4.71
N VAL A 153 17.42 -16.03 5.10
CA VAL A 153 17.08 -15.40 6.38
C VAL A 153 15.65 -14.84 6.30
N GLY A 154 14.67 -15.69 6.59
CA GLY A 154 13.25 -15.34 6.56
C GLY A 154 12.37 -16.53 6.92
N GLU A 155 11.05 -16.35 6.81
CA GLU A 155 10.06 -17.41 7.08
C GLU A 155 9.92 -18.38 5.91
N GLY A 156 10.07 -17.89 4.68
CA GLY A 156 9.94 -18.64 3.43
C GLY A 156 8.75 -18.18 2.59
N HIS A 157 8.94 -18.09 1.27
CA HIS A 157 7.98 -17.53 0.30
C HIS A 157 8.18 -18.18 -1.08
N PHE A 158 7.16 -18.10 -1.92
CA PHE A 158 7.25 -18.33 -3.36
C PHE A 158 6.93 -17.03 -4.10
N ILE A 159 7.67 -16.73 -5.18
CA ILE A 159 7.48 -15.52 -5.99
C ILE A 159 7.60 -15.89 -7.47
N ALA A 160 6.62 -15.50 -8.27
CA ALA A 160 6.63 -15.61 -9.72
C ALA A 160 6.32 -14.24 -10.35
N VAL A 161 7.09 -13.84 -11.35
CA VAL A 161 6.86 -12.61 -12.11
C VAL A 161 6.54 -12.97 -13.54
N MET A 162 5.32 -12.67 -13.98
CA MET A 162 4.89 -12.84 -15.35
C MET A 162 4.80 -11.49 -16.05
N GLN A 163 5.38 -11.41 -17.23
CA GLN A 163 5.30 -10.27 -18.13
C GLN A 163 4.20 -10.53 -19.16
N ARG A 164 3.30 -9.56 -19.35
CA ARG A 164 2.32 -9.60 -20.43
C ARG A 164 3.03 -9.32 -21.76
N THR A 165 2.92 -10.23 -22.73
CA THR A 165 3.67 -10.27 -24.00
C THR A 165 2.80 -10.06 -25.24
N ASP A 166 1.47 -10.14 -25.13
CA ASP A 166 0.58 -9.87 -26.25
C ASP A 166 0.66 -8.40 -26.70
N ALA A 167 0.67 -8.18 -28.02
CA ALA A 167 0.61 -6.86 -28.62
C ALA A 167 -0.84 -6.34 -28.59
N GLY A 168 -1.32 -6.00 -27.39
CA GLY A 168 -2.60 -5.32 -27.21
C GLY A 168 -2.46 -3.80 -27.35
N GLU A 169 -3.56 -3.13 -27.69
CA GLU A 169 -3.63 -1.67 -27.62
C GLU A 169 -3.44 -1.22 -26.17
N VAL A 170 -2.47 -0.34 -25.92
CA VAL A 170 -2.29 0.29 -24.61
C VAL A 170 -3.36 1.37 -24.48
N VAL A 171 -4.39 1.08 -23.70
CA VAL A 171 -5.44 2.05 -23.40
C VAL A 171 -4.98 2.94 -22.26
N GLU A 172 -4.96 4.26 -22.51
CA GLU A 172 -4.69 5.21 -21.43
C GLU A 172 -5.81 5.18 -20.39
N PRO A 173 -5.46 5.07 -19.10
CA PRO A 173 -6.46 5.07 -18.05
C PRO A 173 -7.29 6.36 -18.07
N ARG A 174 -8.60 6.21 -17.91
CA ARG A 174 -9.49 7.37 -17.77
C ARG A 174 -9.18 8.06 -16.44
N PRO A 175 -8.84 9.36 -16.45
CA PRO A 175 -8.66 10.10 -15.21
C PRO A 175 -10.02 10.26 -14.52
N TRP A 176 -10.02 10.22 -13.19
CA TRP A 176 -11.23 10.52 -12.44
C TRP A 176 -11.64 11.97 -12.69
N ARG A 177 -12.94 12.20 -12.91
CA ARG A 177 -13.50 13.55 -12.95
C ARG A 177 -14.25 13.81 -11.65
N TRP A 178 -13.67 14.61 -10.78
CA TRP A 178 -14.32 15.08 -9.56
C TRP A 178 -14.57 16.59 -9.64
N GLN A 179 -15.39 17.08 -8.72
CA GLN A 179 -15.55 18.51 -8.49
C GLN A 179 -14.58 18.92 -7.36
N PRO A 180 -13.58 19.78 -7.63
CA PRO A 180 -12.76 20.35 -6.57
C PRO A 180 -13.62 21.16 -5.58
N PRO A 181 -13.22 21.28 -4.30
CA PRO A 181 -13.95 22.07 -3.32
C PRO A 181 -14.05 23.54 -3.72
N TYR A 182 -15.12 24.22 -3.33
CA TYR A 182 -15.27 25.64 -3.64
C TYR A 182 -14.18 26.47 -2.94
N SER A 183 -13.81 27.59 -3.54
CA SER A 183 -12.80 28.51 -2.99
C SER A 183 -13.10 28.96 -1.55
N SER A 184 -14.38 29.11 -1.20
CA SER A 184 -14.83 29.44 0.16
C SER A 184 -14.60 28.29 1.15
N GLU A 185 -14.74 27.03 0.72
CA GLU A 185 -14.49 25.84 1.53
C GLU A 185 -12.99 25.64 1.79
N LEU A 186 -12.13 26.00 0.83
CA LEU A 186 -10.68 25.91 0.98
C LEU A 186 -10.05 27.06 1.77
N LYS A 187 -10.79 28.12 2.08
CA LYS A 187 -10.25 29.26 2.85
C LYS A 187 -9.54 28.84 4.17
N PRO A 188 -10.13 27.98 5.03
CA PRO A 188 -9.47 27.55 6.26
C PRO A 188 -8.21 26.70 6.01
N TRP A 189 -8.19 25.93 4.92
CA TRP A 189 -7.01 25.19 4.48
C TRP A 189 -5.90 26.14 4.04
N ARG A 190 -6.20 27.13 3.19
CA ARG A 190 -5.23 28.12 2.72
C ARG A 190 -4.61 28.94 3.84
N GLU A 191 -5.41 29.31 4.84
CA GLU A 191 -4.93 29.99 6.05
C GLU A 191 -3.94 29.12 6.83
N PHE A 192 -4.24 27.82 6.99
CA PHE A 192 -3.31 26.87 7.59
C PHE A 192 -2.04 26.70 6.74
N ALA A 193 -2.19 26.45 5.43
CA ALA A 193 -1.09 26.17 4.52
C ALA A 193 -0.09 27.34 4.51
N ARG A 194 -0.56 28.58 4.34
CA ARG A 194 0.31 29.78 4.36
C ARG A 194 1.05 29.99 5.68
N ALA A 195 0.46 29.60 6.80
CA ALA A 195 1.05 29.78 8.11
C ALA A 195 2.05 28.66 8.47
N VAL A 196 1.86 27.46 7.94
CA VAL A 196 2.50 26.23 8.44
C VAL A 196 3.37 25.53 7.41
N LEU A 197 2.99 25.53 6.14
CA LEU A 197 3.64 24.78 5.08
C LEU A 197 4.56 25.70 4.26
N ARG A 198 5.68 25.16 3.79
CA ARG A 198 6.59 25.86 2.86
C ARG A 198 6.33 25.50 1.40
N ASP A 199 5.87 24.28 1.17
CA ASP A 199 5.57 23.77 -0.17
C ASP A 199 4.10 23.97 -0.50
N ASP A 200 3.85 24.19 -1.79
CA ASP A 200 2.51 24.28 -2.33
C ASP A 200 1.91 22.89 -2.55
N PHE A 201 0.62 22.78 -2.25
CA PHE A 201 -0.19 21.60 -2.53
C PHE A 201 -1.15 21.95 -3.65
N ALA A 202 -1.20 21.12 -4.68
CA ALA A 202 -2.11 21.26 -5.81
C ALA A 202 -3.58 21.22 -5.34
N GLU A 203 -4.21 22.39 -5.20
CA GLU A 203 -5.61 22.51 -4.77
C GLU A 203 -6.57 21.85 -5.76
N GLU A 204 -6.20 21.82 -7.04
CA GLU A 204 -6.92 21.12 -8.09
C GLU A 204 -7.02 19.61 -7.82
N GLN A 205 -6.03 19.02 -7.13
CA GLN A 205 -6.02 17.62 -6.71
C GLN A 205 -6.79 17.35 -5.41
N MET A 206 -7.43 18.36 -4.83
CA MET A 206 -8.12 18.17 -3.56
C MET A 206 -9.55 17.68 -3.75
N VAL A 207 -10.00 16.87 -2.80
CA VAL A 207 -11.40 16.46 -2.66
C VAL A 207 -11.85 16.63 -1.21
N LEU A 208 -13.05 17.18 -1.03
CA LEU A 208 -13.68 17.36 0.28
C LEU A 208 -14.83 16.35 0.43
N VAL A 209 -14.67 15.40 1.33
CA VAL A 209 -15.66 14.34 1.58
C VAL A 209 -16.03 14.36 3.06
N ASN A 210 -17.29 14.67 3.37
CA ASN A 210 -17.81 14.71 4.74
C ASN A 210 -16.95 15.57 5.69
N GLY A 211 -16.53 16.75 5.23
CA GLY A 211 -15.68 17.67 5.98
C GLY A 211 -14.22 17.24 6.10
N ARG A 212 -13.79 16.16 5.45
CA ARG A 212 -12.39 15.72 5.38
C ARG A 212 -11.78 16.10 4.04
N LEU A 213 -10.67 16.81 4.09
CA LEU A 213 -9.94 17.26 2.91
C LEU A 213 -8.81 16.27 2.60
N TYR A 214 -8.80 15.73 1.40
CA TYR A 214 -7.77 14.82 0.91
C TYR A 214 -7.04 15.44 -0.28
N LEU A 215 -5.75 15.14 -0.40
CA LEU A 215 -4.98 15.32 -1.63
C LEU A 215 -5.00 13.99 -2.40
N LEU A 216 -5.54 14.00 -3.61
CA LEU A 216 -5.55 12.84 -4.49
C LEU A 216 -4.15 12.56 -5.07
N PRO A 217 -3.80 11.31 -5.37
CA PRO A 217 -2.64 11.01 -6.21
C PRO A 217 -2.75 11.71 -7.58
N GLU A 218 -1.62 12.16 -8.13
CA GLU A 218 -1.57 12.89 -9.40
C GLU A 218 -2.25 12.15 -10.55
N ARG A 219 -1.99 10.84 -10.68
CA ARG A 219 -2.61 9.97 -11.69
C ARG A 219 -3.77 9.17 -11.10
N THR A 220 -4.77 9.86 -10.57
CA THR A 220 -5.98 9.21 -10.04
C THR A 220 -6.87 8.67 -11.16
N LEU A 221 -7.00 7.34 -11.20
CA LEU A 221 -7.89 6.62 -12.11
C LEU A 221 -9.36 6.89 -11.79
N ASP A 222 -10.23 6.79 -12.78
CA ASP A 222 -11.68 6.83 -12.57
C ASP A 222 -12.14 5.69 -11.65
N VAL A 223 -12.53 6.06 -10.44
CA VAL A 223 -13.01 5.18 -9.36
C VAL A 223 -14.53 5.18 -9.25
N THR A 224 -15.25 5.62 -10.29
CA THR A 224 -16.72 5.60 -10.30
C THR A 224 -17.24 4.17 -10.08
N GLY A 225 -18.10 4.00 -9.07
CA GLY A 225 -18.64 2.70 -8.67
C GLY A 225 -17.70 1.85 -7.79
N ILE A 226 -16.48 2.31 -7.52
CA ILE A 226 -15.55 1.66 -6.58
C ILE A 226 -15.72 2.24 -5.18
N LYS A 227 -15.83 1.35 -4.19
CA LYS A 227 -15.92 1.76 -2.77
C LYS A 227 -14.56 2.16 -2.26
N LEU A 228 -14.33 3.46 -2.09
CA LEU A 228 -13.14 4.00 -1.48
C LEU A 228 -13.22 4.01 0.05
N VAL A 229 -12.17 3.49 0.68
CA VAL A 229 -11.88 3.66 2.11
C VAL A 229 -11.07 4.93 2.34
N ARG A 230 -10.17 5.28 1.40
CA ARG A 230 -9.35 6.49 1.43
C ARG A 230 -9.04 6.99 0.03
N TYR A 231 -9.14 8.31 -0.15
CA TYR A 231 -9.01 9.02 -1.41
C TYR A 231 -7.58 9.49 -1.72
N GLY A 232 -6.63 9.33 -0.80
CA GLY A 232 -5.28 9.86 -0.94
C GLY A 232 -4.71 10.25 0.42
N LEU A 233 -3.82 11.24 0.45
CA LEU A 233 -3.32 11.81 1.69
C LEU A 233 -4.43 12.60 2.37
N LEU A 234 -4.86 12.19 3.57
CA LEU A 234 -5.75 13.00 4.38
C LEU A 234 -4.98 14.23 4.91
N LEU A 235 -5.36 15.42 4.46
CA LEU A 235 -4.74 16.68 4.87
C LEU A 235 -5.27 17.11 6.25
N GLY A 236 -6.58 17.02 6.46
CA GLY A 236 -7.23 17.47 7.68
C GLY A 236 -8.74 17.43 7.62
N GLU A 237 -9.37 17.97 8.66
CA GLU A 237 -10.82 18.15 8.73
C GLU A 237 -11.16 19.63 8.77
N ILE A 238 -12.13 20.05 7.96
CA ILE A 238 -12.74 21.38 8.00
C ILE A 238 -14.06 21.25 8.75
N ARG A 239 -14.16 21.90 9.90
CA ARG A 239 -15.40 21.96 10.68
C ARG A 239 -15.64 23.36 11.19
N ARG A 240 -16.85 23.89 10.97
CA ARG A 240 -17.26 25.24 11.41
C ARG A 240 -16.26 26.33 11.00
N GLY A 241 -15.76 26.26 9.76
CA GLY A 241 -14.79 27.24 9.23
C GLY A 241 -13.37 27.12 9.77
N ILE A 242 -13.04 26.06 10.51
CA ILE A 242 -11.70 25.84 11.06
C ILE A 242 -11.10 24.59 10.42
N PHE A 243 -9.87 24.72 9.90
CA PHE A 243 -9.07 23.57 9.48
C PHE A 243 -8.29 22.99 10.65
N LYS A 244 -8.42 21.68 10.86
CA LYS A 244 -7.62 20.91 11.79
C LYS A 244 -6.75 19.93 10.99
N PRO A 245 -5.41 20.08 10.98
CA PRO A 245 -4.53 19.18 10.26
C PRO A 245 -4.66 17.76 10.81
N ALA A 246 -4.66 16.79 9.90
CA ALA A 246 -4.69 15.39 10.25
C ALA A 246 -3.29 14.90 10.65
N HIS A 247 -3.26 13.84 11.46
CA HIS A 247 -2.00 13.21 11.84
C HIS A 247 -1.24 12.66 10.62
N THR A 248 -1.96 12.16 9.62
CA THR A 248 -1.42 11.71 8.33
C THR A 248 -0.62 12.79 7.62
N LEU A 249 -1.05 14.05 7.67
CA LEU A 249 -0.30 15.15 7.07
C LEU A 249 1.03 15.34 7.80
N ALA A 250 1.07 15.28 9.13
CA ALA A 250 2.35 15.37 9.86
C ALA A 250 3.31 14.26 9.44
N LEU A 251 2.82 13.02 9.37
CA LEU A 251 3.64 11.85 9.03
C LEU A 251 4.11 11.84 7.58
N ALA A 252 3.40 12.56 6.70
CA ALA A 252 3.82 12.72 5.31
C ALA A 252 4.88 13.81 5.14
N LEU A 253 5.09 14.70 6.13
CA LEU A 253 5.96 15.86 6.04
C LEU A 253 7.33 15.62 6.68
N GLN A 254 8.33 16.33 6.18
CA GLN A 254 9.66 16.49 6.75
C GLN A 254 9.78 17.83 7.48
N ALA A 255 10.76 17.95 8.38
CA ALA A 255 11.02 19.17 9.14
C ALA A 255 11.22 20.42 8.25
N GLY A 256 11.84 20.25 7.08
CA GLY A 256 12.08 21.32 6.12
C GLY A 256 10.83 21.82 5.40
N GLU A 257 9.74 21.05 5.37
CA GLU A 257 8.52 21.39 4.64
C GLU A 257 7.56 22.27 5.48
N VAL A 258 7.92 22.59 6.73
CA VAL A 258 7.09 23.37 7.64
C VAL A 258 7.81 24.60 8.22
N THR A 259 7.03 25.56 8.72
CA THR A 259 7.55 26.82 9.28
C THR A 259 8.02 26.69 10.72
N ALA A 260 7.48 25.74 11.50
CA ALA A 260 7.82 25.52 12.89
C ALA A 260 7.90 24.03 13.25
N THR A 261 9.04 23.64 13.83
CA THR A 261 9.30 22.28 14.31
C THR A 261 9.78 22.31 15.76
N VAL A 262 9.66 21.18 16.43
CA VAL A 262 10.42 20.87 17.64
C VAL A 262 10.93 19.44 17.49
N ASP A 263 12.24 19.28 17.68
CA ASP A 263 12.93 18.00 17.54
C ASP A 263 13.54 17.59 18.87
N TRP A 264 13.42 16.31 19.20
CA TRP A 264 14.08 15.71 20.34
C TRP A 264 14.71 14.37 19.96
N PRO A 265 15.80 13.96 20.63
CA PRO A 265 16.31 12.59 20.51
C PRO A 265 15.29 11.53 20.92
N ALA A 266 15.35 10.33 20.35
CA ALA A 266 14.42 9.24 20.66
C ALA A 266 14.36 8.83 22.15
N ASP A 267 15.43 9.02 22.90
CA ASP A 267 15.52 8.72 24.33
C ASP A 267 15.10 9.89 25.23
N HIS A 268 14.75 11.04 24.65
CA HIS A 268 14.38 12.23 25.41
C HIS A 268 12.99 12.08 26.07
N GLN A 269 12.89 12.46 27.35
CA GLN A 269 11.65 12.28 28.15
C GLN A 269 10.41 12.96 27.53
N GLU A 270 10.59 14.10 26.85
CA GLU A 270 9.49 14.81 26.20
C GLU A 270 8.85 14.01 25.05
N ILE A 271 9.57 13.07 24.41
CA ILE A 271 9.00 12.15 23.42
C ILE A 271 7.99 11.22 24.09
N VAL A 272 8.36 10.59 25.22
CA VAL A 272 7.44 9.72 25.98
C VAL A 272 6.21 10.51 26.42
N ARG A 273 6.40 11.74 26.91
CA ARG A 273 5.29 12.63 27.30
C ARG A 273 4.40 13.00 26.13
N TYR A 274 4.98 13.25 24.96
CA TYR A 274 4.23 13.52 23.73
C TYR A 274 3.39 12.30 23.31
N LEU A 275 4.00 11.12 23.24
CA LEU A 275 3.34 9.88 22.80
C LEU A 275 2.22 9.45 23.78
N THR A 276 2.38 9.71 25.06
CA THR A 276 1.34 9.50 26.10
C THR A 276 0.24 10.58 26.10
N GLY A 277 0.39 11.64 25.30
CA GLY A 277 -0.64 12.67 25.11
C GLY A 277 -0.58 13.87 26.06
N HIS A 278 0.52 14.06 26.80
CA HIS A 278 0.69 15.18 27.73
C HIS A 278 0.94 16.50 26.99
N GLU A 279 0.53 17.61 27.61
CA GLU A 279 0.98 18.94 27.21
C GLU A 279 2.43 19.17 27.62
N LEU A 280 3.21 19.78 26.73
CA LEU A 280 4.63 20.04 26.92
C LEU A 280 4.89 21.54 27.09
N ARG A 281 5.94 21.90 27.83
CA ARG A 281 6.37 23.30 27.91
C ARG A 281 7.23 23.61 26.69
N LEU A 282 6.73 24.48 25.81
CA LEU A 282 7.43 24.88 24.59
C LEU A 282 7.21 26.38 24.35
N PRO A 283 8.12 27.26 24.84
CA PRO A 283 8.06 28.69 24.57
C PRO A 283 8.12 29.02 23.06
N GLY A 284 7.64 30.21 22.70
CA GLY A 284 7.71 30.76 21.34
C GLY A 284 6.35 31.09 20.70
N PRO A 285 6.35 31.50 19.42
CA PRO A 285 5.16 32.00 18.73
C PRO A 285 3.99 31.01 18.66
N SER A 286 2.77 31.45 18.94
CA SER A 286 1.57 30.60 18.83
C SER A 286 1.40 30.06 17.40
N GLY A 287 1.02 28.79 17.26
CA GLY A 287 0.88 28.16 15.95
C GLY A 287 0.90 26.63 16.00
N TRP A 288 0.71 26.00 14.84
CA TRP A 288 0.98 24.57 14.69
C TRP A 288 2.48 24.33 14.64
N VAL A 289 2.92 23.26 15.30
CA VAL A 289 4.32 22.84 15.36
C VAL A 289 4.36 21.36 15.00
N LEU A 290 5.23 20.99 14.06
CA LEU A 290 5.52 19.60 13.77
C LEU A 290 6.47 19.07 14.85
N VAL A 291 6.07 18.01 15.55
CA VAL A 291 6.92 17.32 16.51
C VAL A 291 7.70 16.24 15.77
N THR A 292 9.01 16.27 15.90
CA THR A 292 9.92 15.31 15.27
C THR A 292 10.78 14.60 16.33
N VAL A 293 11.25 13.40 15.97
CA VAL A 293 12.21 12.62 16.73
C VAL A 293 13.36 12.24 15.81
N ASP A 294 14.58 12.61 16.18
CA ASP A 294 15.76 12.41 15.32
C ASP A 294 15.53 12.88 13.86
N GLY A 295 14.77 13.97 13.68
CA GLY A 295 14.39 14.52 12.37
C GLY A 295 13.19 13.86 11.69
N PHE A 296 12.62 12.78 12.23
CA PHE A 296 11.43 12.10 11.69
C PHE A 296 10.15 12.61 12.31
N ALA A 297 9.12 12.90 11.50
CA ALA A 297 7.85 13.39 12.00
C ALA A 297 7.10 12.37 12.89
N LEU A 298 6.66 12.83 14.07
CA LEU A 298 5.82 12.06 14.98
C LEU A 298 4.37 12.52 15.00
N GLY A 299 4.09 13.79 14.67
CA GLY A 299 2.74 14.31 14.73
C GLY A 299 2.69 15.82 14.96
N TRP A 300 1.47 16.31 15.19
CA TRP A 300 1.23 17.73 15.44
C TRP A 300 1.19 18.06 16.93
N GLY A 301 1.61 19.28 17.26
CA GLY A 301 1.18 19.99 18.45
C GLY A 301 0.74 21.40 18.09
N LYS A 302 -0.07 22.03 18.95
CA LYS A 302 -0.47 23.43 18.79
C LYS A 302 0.07 24.25 19.95
N ARG A 303 1.05 25.10 19.69
CA ARG A 303 1.66 25.99 20.68
C ARG A 303 0.71 27.16 20.98
N VAL A 304 0.38 27.33 22.25
CA VAL A 304 -0.44 28.43 22.79
C VAL A 304 0.11 28.81 24.17
N ASN A 305 0.42 30.09 24.38
CA ASN A 305 0.93 30.63 25.65
C ASN A 305 2.14 29.85 26.22
N GLY A 306 3.08 29.49 25.35
CA GLY A 306 4.30 28.75 25.72
C GLY A 306 4.07 27.28 26.11
N ARG A 307 2.87 26.73 25.85
CA ARG A 307 2.54 25.32 26.02
C ARG A 307 2.20 24.69 24.68
N LEU A 308 2.70 23.49 24.44
CA LEU A 308 2.36 22.68 23.28
C LEU A 308 1.16 21.80 23.63
N LYS A 309 -0.02 22.15 23.13
CA LYS A 309 -1.20 21.29 23.19
C LYS A 309 -0.97 20.08 22.32
N ASN A 310 -1.18 18.90 22.88
CA ASN A 310 -0.88 17.64 22.22
C ASN A 310 -2.00 17.23 21.26
N HIS A 311 -1.65 17.06 19.99
CA HIS A 311 -2.57 16.60 18.94
C HIS A 311 -2.25 15.17 18.46
N TYR A 312 -1.41 14.43 19.18
CA TYR A 312 -1.16 13.01 18.92
C TYR A 312 -2.46 12.20 19.09
N PRO A 313 -2.82 11.31 18.14
CA PRO A 313 -4.11 10.63 18.16
C PRO A 313 -4.32 9.80 19.41
N ARG A 314 -5.49 9.94 20.04
CA ARG A 314 -5.83 9.22 21.28
C ARG A 314 -5.69 7.70 21.16
N GLY A 315 -6.09 7.13 20.03
CA GLY A 315 -5.98 5.68 19.80
C GLY A 315 -4.55 5.16 19.58
N LEU A 316 -3.57 6.04 19.43
CA LEU A 316 -2.15 5.68 19.31
C LEU A 316 -1.36 5.95 20.59
N ARG A 317 -1.97 6.61 21.59
CA ARG A 317 -1.28 6.93 22.83
C ARG A 317 -0.91 5.66 23.58
N ARG A 318 0.34 5.59 24.01
CA ARG A 318 0.92 4.53 24.82
C ARG A 318 1.80 5.17 25.87
#